data_AF-A0A3B9EHJ1-F1
#
_entry.id   AF-A0A3B9EHJ1-F1
#
_cell.length_a   1.000
_cell.length_b   1.000
_cell.length_c   1.000
_cell.angle_alpha   90.00
_cell.angle_beta   90.00
_cell.angle_gamma   90.00
#
_symmetry.space_group_name_H-M   'P 1'
#
loop_
_entity.id
_entity.type
_entity.pdbx_description
1 polymer ?
#
loop_
_entity_poly.entity_id
_entity_poly.type
_entity_poly.pdbx_seq_one_letter_code
_entity_poly.pdbx_strand_id
1 'polypeptide(L)'
;AFSDTWRAIAAREPEAFQAAQHAFIERTHYDVQSARIENAGLDISNRSHALQDVVWSTSVHHGPNTAVVTRAMAAVERQGIDASSPDYDRALINAVYDERGRRDGNGELAYFSSSRADVQAGVAQRFEDERHGALNMLDGR
;
A
#
# COMPACT_ATOMS: atom_id res chain seq x y z
N ALA A 1 -17.85 2.56 -28.30
CA ALA A 1 -17.22 1.29 -28.70
C ALA A 1 -16.51 0.62 -27.51
N PHE A 2 -15.30 1.03 -27.10
CA PHE A 2 -14.59 0.39 -25.97
C PHE A 2 -15.39 0.41 -24.66
N SER A 3 -15.85 1.59 -24.21
CA SER A 3 -16.57 1.73 -22.94
C SER A 3 -17.88 0.94 -22.90
N ASP A 4 -18.56 0.81 -24.04
CA ASP A 4 -19.82 0.07 -24.14
C ASP A 4 -19.57 -1.43 -24.03
N THR A 5 -18.53 -1.93 -24.71
CA THR A 5 -18.10 -3.33 -24.61
C THR A 5 -17.62 -3.67 -23.19
N TRP A 6 -16.87 -2.78 -22.54
CA TRP A 6 -16.44 -2.95 -21.16
C TRP A 6 -17.64 -3.12 -20.21
N ARG A 7 -18.63 -2.22 -20.30
CA ARG A 7 -19.86 -2.31 -19.50
C ARG A 7 -20.67 -3.57 -19.81
N ALA A 8 -20.72 -3.98 -21.07
CA ALA A 8 -21.41 -5.20 -21.48
C ALA A 8 -20.78 -6.45 -20.86
N ILE A 9 -19.44 -6.54 -20.82
CA ILE A 9 -18.73 -7.66 -20.17
C ILE A 9 -18.96 -7.63 -18.66
N ALA A 10 -18.83 -6.45 -18.03
CA ALA A 10 -19.07 -6.29 -16.60
C ALA A 10 -20.49 -6.71 -16.18
N ALA A 11 -21.49 -6.49 -17.04
CA ALA A 11 -22.87 -6.93 -16.79
C ALA A 11 -23.09 -8.42 -17.08
N ARG A 12 -22.41 -8.98 -18.10
CA ARG A 12 -22.59 -10.37 -18.52
C ARG A 12 -21.89 -11.37 -17.60
N GLU A 13 -20.69 -11.03 -17.13
CA GLU A 13 -19.79 -11.92 -16.39
C GLU A 13 -19.17 -11.19 -15.18
N PRO A 14 -19.98 -10.65 -14.24
CA PRO A 14 -19.49 -9.75 -13.20
C PRO A 14 -18.41 -10.37 -12.30
N GLU A 15 -18.58 -11.62 -11.87
CA GLU A 15 -17.63 -12.32 -11.01
C GLU A 15 -16.30 -12.61 -11.73
N ALA A 16 -16.37 -13.19 -12.93
CA ALA A 16 -15.18 -13.49 -13.72
C ALA A 16 -14.42 -12.21 -14.11
N PHE A 17 -15.15 -11.12 -14.40
CA PHE A 17 -14.53 -9.84 -14.73
C PHE A 17 -13.91 -9.15 -13.53
N GLN A 18 -14.50 -9.26 -12.34
CA GLN A 18 -13.88 -8.80 -11.10
C GLN A 18 -12.62 -9.62 -10.80
N ALA A 19 -12.69 -10.95 -10.92
CA ALA A 19 -11.54 -11.83 -10.66
C ALA A 19 -10.38 -11.53 -11.62
N ALA A 20 -10.68 -11.30 -12.91
CA ALA A 20 -9.68 -10.93 -13.90
C ALA A 20 -8.99 -9.59 -13.58
N GLN A 21 -9.76 -8.59 -13.10
CA GLN A 21 -9.21 -7.31 -12.66
C GLN A 21 -8.34 -7.47 -11.42
N HIS A 22 -8.79 -8.25 -10.42
CA HIS A 22 -8.03 -8.52 -9.21
C HIS A 22 -6.70 -9.23 -9.53
N ALA A 23 -6.76 -10.33 -10.29
CA ALA A 23 -5.56 -11.08 -10.70
C ALA A 23 -4.59 -10.26 -11.55
N PHE A 24 -5.10 -9.29 -12.33
CA PHE A 24 -4.23 -8.35 -13.04
C PHE A 24 -3.48 -7.46 -12.06
N ILE A 25 -4.15 -6.86 -11.07
CA ILE A 25 -3.51 -5.99 -10.08
C ILE A 25 -2.55 -6.78 -9.20
N GLU A 26 -2.93 -7.99 -8.77
CA GLU A 26 -2.06 -8.90 -8.01
C GLU A 26 -0.72 -9.10 -8.72
N ARG A 27 -0.76 -9.62 -9.96
CA ARG A 27 0.44 -9.94 -10.74
C ARG A 27 1.29 -8.71 -11.09
N THR A 28 0.65 -7.57 -11.35
CA THR A 28 1.36 -6.39 -11.88
C THR A 28 1.80 -5.39 -10.82
N HIS A 29 1.21 -5.46 -9.61
CA HIS A 29 1.49 -4.53 -8.52
C HIS A 29 1.96 -5.27 -7.27
N TYR A 30 1.09 -6.12 -6.70
CA TYR A 30 1.33 -6.75 -5.41
C TYR A 30 2.49 -7.74 -5.45
N ASP A 31 2.51 -8.66 -6.42
CA ASP A 31 3.56 -9.68 -6.55
C ASP A 31 4.93 -9.04 -6.79
N VAL A 32 4.97 -8.00 -7.64
CA VAL A 32 6.21 -7.26 -7.93
C VAL A 32 6.74 -6.59 -6.68
N GLN A 33 5.86 -5.95 -5.90
CA GLN A 33 6.27 -5.30 -4.66
C GLN A 33 6.64 -6.31 -3.58
N SER A 34 5.93 -7.43 -3.47
CA SER A 34 6.21 -8.53 -2.55
C SER A 34 7.59 -9.11 -2.78
N ALA A 35 7.95 -9.39 -4.05
CA ALA A 35 9.28 -9.85 -4.41
C ALA A 35 10.39 -8.83 -4.03
N ARG A 36 10.12 -7.52 -4.13
CA ARG A 36 11.08 -6.49 -3.70
C ARG A 36 11.27 -6.47 -2.18
N ILE A 37 10.18 -6.64 -1.44
CA ILE A 37 10.20 -6.71 0.03
C ILE A 37 10.92 -7.98 0.49
N GLU A 38 10.69 -9.10 -0.19
CA GLU A 38 11.38 -10.37 0.06
C GLU A 38 12.88 -10.26 -0.19
N ASN A 39 13.29 -9.62 -1.30
CA ASN A 39 14.70 -9.31 -1.56
C ASN A 39 15.33 -8.38 -0.51
N ALA A 40 14.51 -7.60 0.21
CA ALA A 40 14.93 -6.77 1.34
C ALA A 40 14.90 -7.53 2.68
N GLY A 41 14.64 -8.84 2.68
CA GLY A 41 14.73 -9.71 3.85
C GLY A 41 13.41 -9.97 4.58
N LEU A 42 12.27 -9.62 4.00
CA LEU A 42 10.96 -9.84 4.62
C LEU A 42 10.00 -10.58 3.67
N ASP A 43 9.58 -11.79 4.04
CA ASP A 43 8.48 -12.45 3.34
C ASP A 43 7.14 -11.89 3.85
N ILE A 44 6.44 -11.16 2.99
CA ILE A 44 5.17 -10.51 3.29
C ILE A 44 4.01 -11.50 3.40
N SER A 45 4.09 -12.67 2.73
CA SER A 45 3.02 -13.67 2.74
C SER A 45 2.82 -14.30 4.11
N ASN A 46 3.87 -14.28 4.94
CA ASN A 46 3.87 -14.75 6.33
C ASN A 46 3.48 -13.66 7.34
N ARG A 47 3.03 -12.49 6.88
CA ARG A 47 2.63 -11.36 7.73
C ARG A 47 1.11 -11.25 7.85
N SER A 48 0.64 -10.41 8.77
CA SER A 48 -0.79 -10.15 8.94
C SER A 48 -1.46 -9.72 7.64
N HIS A 49 -2.71 -10.12 7.46
CA HIS A 49 -3.52 -9.67 6.32
C HIS A 49 -3.63 -8.14 6.25
N ALA A 50 -3.66 -7.46 7.40
CA ALA A 50 -3.63 -6.00 7.45
C ALA A 50 -2.36 -5.44 6.79
N LEU A 51 -1.18 -6.00 7.07
CA LEU A 51 0.06 -5.55 6.45
C LEU A 51 0.12 -5.93 4.95
N GLN A 52 -0.41 -7.10 4.56
CA GLN A 52 -0.54 -7.48 3.14
C GLN A 52 -1.42 -6.47 2.37
N ASP A 53 -2.56 -6.06 2.91
CA ASP A 53 -3.44 -5.05 2.32
C ASP A 53 -2.78 -3.67 2.23
N VAL A 54 -1.97 -3.30 3.23
CA VAL A 54 -1.17 -2.06 3.20
C VAL A 54 -0.14 -2.09 2.07
N VAL A 55 0.54 -3.22 1.86
CA VAL A 55 1.48 -3.40 0.74
C VAL A 55 0.74 -3.35 -0.60
N TRP A 56 -0.43 -3.99 -0.70
CA TRP A 56 -1.29 -3.91 -1.87
C TRP A 56 -1.66 -2.46 -2.21
N SER A 57 -2.27 -1.73 -1.26
CA SER A 57 -2.65 -0.32 -1.46
C SER A 57 -1.46 0.54 -1.85
N THR A 58 -0.31 0.31 -1.21
CA THR A 58 0.92 1.05 -1.49
C THR A 58 1.44 0.79 -2.91
N SER A 59 1.46 -0.46 -3.35
CA SER A 59 1.91 -0.85 -4.69
C SER A 59 1.00 -0.30 -5.79
N VAL A 60 -0.31 -0.26 -5.56
CA VAL A 60 -1.28 0.32 -6.50
C VAL A 60 -1.12 1.84 -6.58
N HIS A 61 -0.92 2.51 -5.44
CA HIS A 61 -0.89 3.97 -5.42
C HIS A 61 0.45 4.58 -5.86
N HIS A 62 1.57 3.98 -5.43
CA HIS A 62 2.91 4.48 -5.72
C HIS A 62 3.64 3.69 -6.81
N GLY A 63 2.98 2.67 -7.38
CA GLY A 63 3.52 1.78 -8.39
C GLY A 63 4.25 0.55 -7.83
N PRO A 64 4.37 -0.53 -8.63
CA PRO A 64 4.94 -1.82 -8.23
C PRO A 64 6.39 -1.80 -7.76
N ASN A 65 7.15 -0.76 -8.12
CA ASN A 65 8.58 -0.65 -7.85
C ASN A 65 8.90 0.39 -6.77
N THR A 66 7.89 0.85 -6.05
CA THR A 66 8.05 1.89 -5.04
C THR A 66 9.02 1.47 -3.93
N ALA A 67 9.86 2.41 -3.51
CA ALA A 67 10.77 2.21 -2.38
C ALA A 67 10.09 2.45 -1.02
N VAL A 68 8.81 2.84 -0.98
CA VAL A 68 8.09 3.22 0.24
C VAL A 68 8.18 2.13 1.30
N VAL A 69 7.84 0.88 0.97
CA VAL A 69 7.82 -0.21 1.96
C VAL A 69 9.24 -0.53 2.47
N THR A 70 10.23 -0.61 1.58
CA THR A 70 11.62 -0.85 1.97
C THR A 70 12.22 0.29 2.80
N ARG A 71 11.79 1.54 2.57
CA ARG A 71 12.17 2.69 3.41
C ARG A 71 11.53 2.63 4.79
N ALA A 72 10.27 2.20 4.84
CA ALA A 72 9.55 1.96 6.09
C ALA A 72 10.19 0.83 6.91
N MET A 73 10.56 -0.29 6.27
CA MET A 73 11.32 -1.38 6.92
C MET A 73 12.60 -0.86 7.56
N ALA A 74 13.42 -0.12 6.80
CA ALA A 74 14.64 0.48 7.34
C ALA A 74 14.37 1.50 8.48
N ALA A 75 13.20 2.16 8.49
CA ALA A 75 12.81 3.07 9.56
C ALA A 75 12.40 2.31 10.84
N VAL A 76 11.76 1.15 10.71
CA VAL A 76 11.41 0.26 11.83
C VAL A 76 12.68 -0.39 12.41
N GLU A 77 13.58 -0.86 11.56
CA GLU A 77 14.87 -1.43 11.97
C GLU A 77 15.72 -0.42 12.76
N ARG A 78 15.74 0.86 12.35
CA ARG A 78 16.43 1.94 13.10
C ARG A 78 15.85 2.17 14.50
N GLN A 79 14.61 1.75 14.76
CA GLN A 79 14.01 1.79 16.09
C GLN A 79 14.36 0.55 16.93
N GLY A 80 15.13 -0.40 16.37
CA GLY A 80 15.49 -1.64 17.04
C GLY A 80 14.37 -2.67 17.06
N ILE A 81 13.34 -2.52 16.23
CA ILE A 81 12.23 -3.46 16.11
C ILE A 81 12.54 -4.38 14.91
N ASP A 82 12.81 -5.64 15.17
CA ASP A 82 13.05 -6.63 14.13
C ASP A 82 11.78 -7.41 13.76
N ALA A 83 11.87 -8.17 12.67
CA ALA A 83 10.75 -8.90 12.07
C ALA A 83 10.23 -10.08 12.93
N SER A 84 10.89 -10.43 14.03
CA SER A 84 10.42 -11.43 15.01
C SER A 84 9.60 -10.81 16.15
N SER A 85 9.63 -9.47 16.29
CA SER A 85 8.85 -8.76 17.30
C SER A 85 7.34 -8.91 17.05
N PRO A 86 6.53 -9.13 18.09
CA PRO A 86 5.06 -9.10 17.97
C PRO A 86 4.53 -7.74 17.53
N ASP A 87 5.30 -6.67 17.75
CA ASP A 87 4.91 -5.30 17.37
C ASP A 87 5.33 -4.92 15.95
N TYR A 88 6.05 -5.81 15.23
CA TYR A 88 6.65 -5.49 13.94
C TYR A 88 5.61 -5.05 12.90
N ASP A 89 4.52 -5.80 12.73
CA ASP A 89 3.50 -5.48 11.73
C ASP A 89 2.85 -4.13 12.01
N ARG A 90 2.55 -3.84 13.28
CA ARG A 90 2.01 -2.53 13.70
C ARG A 90 3.01 -1.40 13.43
N ALA A 91 4.29 -1.62 13.75
CA ALA A 91 5.35 -0.64 13.52
C ALA A 91 5.53 -0.39 12.01
N LEU A 92 5.53 -1.44 11.20
CA LEU A 92 5.70 -1.34 9.75
C LEU A 92 4.49 -0.70 9.08
N ILE A 93 3.25 -1.00 9.49
CA ILE A 93 2.06 -0.31 8.99
C ILE A 93 2.19 1.20 9.22
N ASN A 94 2.50 1.62 10.45
CA ASN A 94 2.68 3.04 10.77
C ASN A 94 3.80 3.67 9.94
N ALA A 95 4.97 3.01 9.86
CA ALA A 95 6.11 3.52 9.09
C ALA A 95 5.81 3.62 7.59
N VAL A 96 5.01 2.72 7.02
CA VAL A 96 4.57 2.82 5.61
C VAL A 96 3.71 4.06 5.41
N TYR A 97 2.74 4.32 6.29
CA TYR A 97 1.89 5.52 6.14
C TYR A 97 2.64 6.82 6.45
N ASP A 98 3.58 6.81 7.39
CA ASP A 98 4.47 7.95 7.63
C ASP A 98 5.34 8.25 6.40
N GLU A 99 5.84 7.22 5.73
CA GLU A 99 6.59 7.37 4.50
C GLU A 99 5.69 7.87 3.37
N ARG A 100 4.50 7.28 3.16
CA ARG A 100 3.54 7.73 2.12
C ARG A 100 3.12 9.18 2.31
N GLY A 101 2.88 9.58 3.56
CA GLY A 101 2.48 10.93 3.97
C GLY A 101 3.64 11.89 4.23
N ARG A 102 4.89 11.47 3.99
CA ARG A 102 6.07 12.29 4.27
C ARG A 102 5.97 13.64 3.55
N ARG A 103 6.26 14.70 4.28
CA ARG A 103 6.38 16.05 3.73
C ARG A 103 7.84 16.42 3.46
N ASP A 104 8.07 17.21 2.43
CA ASP A 104 9.39 17.76 2.12
C ASP A 104 9.68 19.05 2.92
N GLY A 105 10.80 19.71 2.63
CA GLY A 105 11.21 20.94 3.32
C GLY A 105 10.27 22.14 3.12
N ASN A 106 9.37 22.09 2.14
CA ASN A 106 8.36 23.10 1.89
C ASN A 106 7.02 22.77 2.55
N GLY A 107 6.93 21.63 3.24
CA GLY A 107 5.69 21.14 3.84
C GLY A 107 4.75 20.47 2.83
N GLU A 108 5.18 20.24 1.60
CA GLU A 108 4.39 19.56 0.56
C GLU A 108 4.56 18.05 0.69
N LEU A 109 3.56 17.25 0.30
CA LEU A 109 3.70 15.80 0.25
C LEU A 109 4.83 15.43 -0.73
N ALA A 110 5.86 14.75 -0.23
CA ALA A 110 7.09 14.51 -0.98
C ALA A 110 6.88 13.68 -2.27
N TYR A 111 5.84 12.84 -2.30
CA TYR A 111 5.45 12.05 -3.47
C TYR A 111 4.44 12.74 -4.39
N PHE A 112 3.91 13.88 -3.97
CA PHE A 112 2.84 14.61 -4.65
C PHE A 112 3.12 16.13 -4.67
N SER A 113 4.38 16.55 -4.66
CA SER A 113 4.76 17.97 -4.61
C SER A 113 4.31 18.74 -5.84
N SER A 114 4.18 18.06 -7.00
CA SER A 114 3.60 18.65 -8.21
C SER A 114 2.07 18.77 -8.18
N SER A 115 1.40 18.16 -7.21
CA SER A 115 -0.06 18.21 -7.08
C SER A 115 -0.49 19.49 -6.38
N ARG A 116 -1.69 19.97 -6.70
CA ARG A 116 -2.30 21.10 -6.00
C ARG A 116 -2.52 20.81 -4.52
N ALA A 117 -2.55 21.87 -3.71
CA ALA A 117 -2.71 21.76 -2.25
C ALA A 117 -3.97 21.00 -1.82
N ASP A 118 -5.10 21.16 -2.53
CA ASP A 118 -6.34 20.43 -2.25
C ASP A 118 -6.22 18.92 -2.55
N VAL A 119 -5.53 18.57 -3.62
CA VAL A 119 -5.20 17.17 -3.93
C VAL A 119 -4.26 16.58 -2.88
N GLN A 120 -3.22 17.32 -2.48
CA GLN A 120 -2.31 16.89 -1.41
C GLN A 120 -3.06 16.68 -0.09
N ALA A 121 -3.99 17.58 0.26
CA ALA A 121 -4.81 17.44 1.47
C ALA A 121 -5.69 16.19 1.43
N GLY A 122 -6.38 15.93 0.30
CA GLY A 122 -7.19 14.72 0.13
C GLY A 122 -6.37 13.44 0.20
N VAL A 123 -5.18 13.42 -0.40
CA VAL A 123 -4.26 12.28 -0.34
C VAL A 123 -3.76 12.05 1.09
N ALA A 124 -3.40 13.11 1.82
CA ALA A 124 -2.98 13.01 3.21
C ALA A 124 -4.11 12.44 4.08
N GLN A 125 -5.34 12.95 3.93
CA GLN A 125 -6.49 12.44 4.69
C GLN A 125 -6.74 10.96 4.42
N ARG A 126 -6.69 10.56 3.13
CA ARG A 126 -6.80 9.15 2.74
C ARG A 126 -5.76 8.27 3.45
N PHE A 127 -4.52 8.73 3.61
CA PHE A 127 -3.49 7.96 4.31
C PHE A 127 -3.78 7.81 5.80
N GLU A 128 -4.34 8.81 6.45
CA GLU A 128 -4.78 8.69 7.85
C GLU A 128 -5.95 7.71 8.00
N ASP A 129 -6.93 7.77 7.10
CA ASP A 129 -8.09 6.88 7.12
C ASP A 129 -7.69 5.42 6.85
N GLU A 130 -6.86 5.19 5.82
CA GLU A 130 -6.34 3.85 5.49
C GLU A 130 -5.45 3.30 6.62
N ARG A 131 -4.64 4.14 7.28
CA ARG A 131 -3.85 3.76 8.45
C ARG A 131 -4.75 3.30 9.58
N HIS A 132 -5.78 4.07 9.91
CA HIS A 132 -6.74 3.71 10.95
C HIS A 132 -7.43 2.38 10.64
N GLY A 133 -7.91 2.18 9.41
CA GLY A 133 -8.52 0.94 8.96
C GLY A 133 -7.58 -0.27 9.08
N ALA A 134 -6.33 -0.13 8.62
CA ALA A 134 -5.33 -1.20 8.71
C ALA A 134 -5.01 -1.58 10.16
N LEU A 135 -4.90 -0.61 11.07
CA LEU A 135 -4.64 -0.88 12.49
C LEU A 135 -5.84 -1.52 13.19
N ASN A 136 -7.08 -1.17 12.83
CA ASN A 136 -8.27 -1.84 13.33
C ASN A 136 -8.33 -3.29 12.86
N MET A 137 -8.06 -3.53 11.56
CA MET A 137 -7.97 -4.88 11.00
C MET A 137 -6.89 -5.71 11.70
N LEU A 138 -5.72 -5.12 11.99
CA LEU A 138 -4.65 -5.79 12.73
C LEU A 138 -5.09 -6.17 14.16
N ASP A 139 -5.86 -5.31 14.83
CA ASP A 139 -6.38 -5.54 16.18
C ASP A 139 -7.63 -6.43 16.21
N GLY A 140 -8.18 -6.82 15.06
CA GLY A 140 -9.43 -7.57 14.96
C GLY A 140 -10.66 -6.77 15.41
N ARG A 141 -10.68 -5.45 15.17
CA ARG A 141 -11.79 -4.53 15.51
C ARG A 141 -12.63 -4.13 14.32
#